data_AF-A0A318Z0U8-F1
#
_entry.id   AF-A0A318Z0U8-F1
#
_cell.length_a   1.000
_cell.length_b   1.000
_cell.length_c   1.000
_cell.angle_alpha   90.00
_cell.angle_beta   90.00
_cell.angle_gamma   90.00
#
_symmetry.space_group_name_H-M   'P 1'
#
loop_
_entity.id
_entity.type
_entity.pdbx_description
1 polymer ?
#
loop_
_entity_poly.entity_id
_entity_poly.type
_entity_poly.pdbx_seq_one_letter_code
_entity_poly.pdbx_strand_id
1 'polypeptide(L)'
;ESNNRDDTGSVSSDESIDLDDLEERVVPGLVSRPGWNILDYHLYLLSNERGRDEHARRNSMYIFDGTECTIRSYEELFDHEVLAPFNVGDDPQVVFNILPIIKRDASQCHAGYILGYNHVKKTLYARYFDWIPHIEDLEFVWEDGCNIYEVSIHGLLDLLNECFVQEKFFPGQGILSMSPNRGSSRKSQKFDDPGMELVMTALFCQWIRDAADPLFGPAYLRIGDLKEQAAFYEQQCRLMLQRASARAWFYIRDGYVPEDLARNLELNAWTNDLYTYCDSMYAESRIDWPAPSLRTAHEIRQRYIRTQRAETSADARFQRLF
;
A
#
# COMPACT_ATOMS: atom_id res chain seq x y z
N GLU A 1 22.17 -48.39 -42.00
CA GLU A 1 20.77 -48.73 -42.33
C GLU A 1 19.93 -48.35 -41.12
N SER A 2 19.36 -47.14 -41.07
CA SER A 2 18.07 -46.71 -41.64
C SER A 2 16.84 -47.12 -40.80
N ASN A 3 16.43 -46.16 -39.95
CA ASN A 3 15.09 -45.59 -39.73
C ASN A 3 13.85 -46.37 -39.22
N ASN A 4 13.23 -45.70 -38.23
CA ASN A 4 11.78 -45.46 -37.98
C ASN A 4 10.97 -46.59 -37.32
N ARG A 5 10.01 -46.37 -36.40
CA ARG A 5 9.26 -45.17 -36.01
C ARG A 5 8.53 -45.43 -34.66
N ASP A 6 8.05 -44.34 -34.08
CA ASP A 6 7.24 -44.16 -32.86
C ASP A 6 6.12 -45.18 -32.60
N ASP A 7 5.83 -45.41 -31.32
CA ASP A 7 4.45 -45.28 -30.82
C ASP A 7 4.41 -44.83 -29.36
N THR A 8 3.76 -43.69 -29.18
CA THR A 8 3.48 -42.98 -27.94
C THR A 8 2.37 -43.66 -27.15
N GLY A 9 2.62 -43.98 -25.88
CA GLY A 9 1.64 -44.45 -24.92
C GLY A 9 1.71 -43.64 -23.63
N SER A 10 0.99 -42.51 -23.64
CA SER A 10 0.68 -41.64 -22.50
C SER A 10 0.39 -42.40 -21.20
N VAL A 11 1.25 -42.22 -20.19
CA VAL A 11 0.88 -42.42 -18.78
C VAL A 11 0.88 -41.04 -18.14
N SER A 12 -0.30 -40.43 -18.09
CA SER A 12 -0.58 -39.27 -17.26
C SER A 12 -0.43 -39.68 -15.80
N SER A 13 0.72 -39.35 -15.21
CA SER A 13 0.80 -39.23 -13.75
C SER A 13 -0.02 -38.01 -13.38
N ASP A 14 -1.27 -38.25 -12.96
CA ASP A 14 -2.07 -37.32 -12.17
C ASP A 14 -1.22 -36.89 -10.96
N GLU A 15 -0.47 -35.81 -11.12
CA GLU A 15 -0.08 -34.97 -9.99
C GLU A 15 -1.38 -34.34 -9.48
N SER A 16 -2.03 -35.07 -8.57
CA SER A 16 -3.05 -34.51 -7.70
C SER A 16 -2.40 -33.36 -6.95
N ILE A 17 -2.57 -32.14 -7.49
CA ILE A 17 -2.30 -30.91 -6.76
C ILE A 17 -3.15 -30.99 -5.50
N ASP A 18 -2.49 -31.13 -4.35
CA ASP A 18 -3.13 -31.07 -3.05
C ASP A 18 -3.89 -29.74 -2.98
N LEU A 19 -5.22 -29.84 -3.04
CA LEU A 19 -6.14 -28.70 -3.00
C LEU A 19 -6.11 -27.94 -1.66
N ASP A 20 -5.28 -28.40 -0.71
CA ASP A 20 -5.00 -27.73 0.56
C ASP A 20 -3.89 -26.66 0.46
N ASP A 21 -3.12 -26.60 -0.64
CA ASP A 21 -2.15 -25.51 -0.91
C ASP A 21 -2.80 -24.25 -1.51
N LEU A 22 -4.11 -24.29 -1.77
CA LEU A 22 -4.94 -23.11 -1.96
C LEU A 22 -5.42 -22.59 -0.60
N GLU A 23 -4.50 -22.35 0.33
CA GLU A 23 -4.73 -21.31 1.32
C GLU A 23 -4.92 -20.01 0.52
N GLU A 24 -6.19 -19.69 0.26
CA GLU A 24 -6.68 -18.43 -0.27
C GLU A 24 -5.81 -17.32 0.34
N ARG A 25 -4.82 -16.84 -0.44
CA ARG A 25 -3.83 -15.85 0.03
C ARG A 25 -4.64 -14.68 0.52
N VAL A 26 -4.79 -14.59 1.84
CA VAL A 26 -5.67 -13.63 2.48
C VAL A 26 -5.20 -12.27 2.02
N VAL A 27 -6.01 -11.62 1.19
CA VAL A 27 -5.66 -10.34 0.61
C VAL A 27 -5.46 -9.35 1.75
N PRO A 28 -4.25 -8.78 1.92
CA PRO A 28 -3.94 -7.99 3.09
C PRO A 28 -4.91 -6.82 3.31
N GLY A 29 -5.46 -6.71 4.52
CA GLY A 29 -6.41 -5.66 4.87
C GLY A 29 -7.82 -5.78 4.26
N LEU A 30 -8.09 -6.72 3.35
CA LEU A 30 -9.42 -6.86 2.74
C LEU A 30 -10.40 -7.53 3.71
N VAL A 31 -11.40 -6.81 4.20
CA VAL A 31 -12.52 -7.37 4.93
C VAL A 31 -13.61 -7.74 3.92
N SER A 32 -13.75 -9.04 3.62
CA SER A 32 -14.79 -9.58 2.75
C SER A 32 -15.95 -10.13 3.58
N ARG A 33 -17.10 -9.45 3.54
CA ARG A 33 -18.41 -10.00 3.97
C ARG A 33 -19.46 -9.68 2.89
N PRO A 34 -20.56 -10.45 2.78
CA PRO A 34 -21.64 -10.11 1.87
C PRO A 34 -22.14 -8.67 2.12
N GLY A 35 -22.01 -7.79 1.10
CA GLY A 35 -22.33 -6.36 1.20
C GLY A 35 -21.21 -5.47 1.77
N TRP A 36 -20.04 -6.03 2.10
CA TRP A 36 -18.92 -5.34 2.75
C TRP A 36 -17.60 -5.83 2.17
N ASN A 37 -17.13 -5.20 1.10
CA ASN A 37 -15.78 -5.39 0.58
C ASN A 37 -14.98 -4.12 0.88
N ILE A 38 -14.46 -4.01 2.11
CA ILE A 38 -13.73 -2.83 2.57
C ILE A 38 -12.25 -3.18 2.65
N LEU A 39 -11.39 -2.33 2.09
CA LEU A 39 -9.95 -2.43 2.27
C LEU A 39 -9.53 -1.58 3.48
N ASP A 40 -9.03 -2.24 4.50
CA ASP A 40 -8.44 -1.59 5.67
C ASP A 40 -6.99 -1.22 5.37
N TYR A 41 -6.75 0.06 5.09
CA TYR A 41 -5.42 0.57 4.74
C TYR A 41 -4.42 0.56 5.90
N HIS A 42 -4.86 0.52 7.17
CA HIS A 42 -3.96 0.31 8.30
C HIS A 42 -3.41 -1.12 8.28
N LEU A 43 -4.28 -2.11 8.13
CA LEU A 43 -3.89 -3.51 8.02
C LEU A 43 -3.10 -3.79 6.74
N TYR A 44 -3.45 -3.12 5.64
CA TYR A 44 -2.68 -3.14 4.40
C TYR A 44 -1.24 -2.68 4.63
N LEU A 45 -1.06 -1.50 5.23
CA LEU A 45 0.27 -0.93 5.52
C LEU A 45 1.07 -1.86 6.44
N LEU A 46 0.46 -2.35 7.53
CA LEU A 46 1.13 -3.31 8.43
C LEU A 46 1.56 -4.60 7.72
N SER A 47 0.78 -5.05 6.73
CA SER A 47 1.15 -6.23 5.95
C SER A 47 2.28 -5.95 4.96
N ASN A 48 2.30 -4.77 4.34
CA ASN A 48 3.39 -4.36 3.45
C ASN A 48 4.73 -4.22 4.22
N GLU A 49 4.66 -3.82 5.49
CA GLU A 49 5.83 -3.65 6.37
C GLU A 49 6.20 -4.92 7.15
N ARG A 50 5.43 -6.00 7.01
CA ARG A 50 5.63 -7.22 7.80
C ARG A 50 7.03 -7.78 7.57
N GLY A 51 7.79 -7.91 8.66
CA GLY A 51 9.16 -8.44 8.63
C GLY A 51 10.20 -7.46 8.08
N ARG A 52 9.84 -6.20 7.84
CA ARG A 52 10.76 -5.15 7.35
C ARG A 52 11.11 -4.18 8.47
N ASP A 53 12.19 -4.47 9.19
CA ASP A 53 12.80 -3.52 10.11
C ASP A 53 13.57 -2.42 9.36
N GLU A 54 14.12 -1.45 10.11
CA GLU A 54 14.88 -0.33 9.53
C GLU A 54 16.07 -0.80 8.68
N HIS A 55 16.77 -1.84 9.14
CA HIS A 55 17.90 -2.40 8.40
C HIS A 55 17.45 -3.03 7.08
N ALA A 56 16.40 -3.85 7.10
CA ALA A 56 15.83 -4.47 5.92
C ALA A 56 15.33 -3.42 4.91
N ARG A 57 14.62 -2.38 5.36
CA ARG A 57 14.14 -1.31 4.48
C ARG A 57 15.29 -0.57 3.79
N ARG A 58 16.33 -0.21 4.55
CA ARG A 58 17.51 0.49 4.01
C ARG A 58 18.32 -0.34 3.02
N ASN A 59 18.29 -1.66 3.14
CA ASN A 59 19.06 -2.58 2.27
C ASN A 59 18.19 -3.35 1.27
N SER A 60 16.96 -2.89 1.04
CA SER A 60 16.04 -3.46 0.02
C SER A 60 15.71 -2.44 -1.08
N MET A 61 16.59 -1.47 -1.31
CA MET A 61 16.43 -0.47 -2.36
C MET A 61 17.09 -0.95 -3.65
N TYR A 62 16.46 -0.61 -4.76
CA TYR A 62 16.94 -0.92 -6.09
C TYR A 62 17.25 0.37 -6.83
N ILE A 63 18.30 0.37 -7.64
CA ILE A 63 18.59 1.43 -8.60
C ILE A 63 18.26 0.88 -9.98
N PHE A 64 17.32 1.53 -10.65
CA PHE A 64 17.01 1.31 -12.05
C PHE A 64 17.63 2.44 -12.87
N ASP A 65 18.59 2.12 -13.73
CA ASP A 65 19.32 3.10 -14.57
C ASP A 65 18.69 3.32 -15.96
N GLY A 66 17.55 2.68 -16.22
CA GLY A 66 16.90 2.66 -17.53
C GLY A 66 17.16 1.37 -18.33
N THR A 67 18.16 0.58 -17.93
CA THR A 67 18.55 -0.68 -18.57
C THR A 67 18.59 -1.84 -17.59
N GLU A 68 19.17 -1.68 -16.41
CA GLU A 68 19.27 -2.73 -15.40
C GLU A 68 18.69 -2.26 -14.07
N CYS A 69 18.13 -3.20 -13.30
CA CYS A 69 17.68 -2.97 -11.94
C CYS A 69 18.62 -3.68 -10.96
N THR A 70 19.39 -2.93 -10.19
CA THR A 70 20.41 -3.47 -9.29
C THR A 70 20.09 -3.18 -7.83
N ILE A 71 20.30 -4.17 -6.96
CA ILE A 71 20.22 -3.96 -5.51
C ILE A 71 21.48 -3.20 -5.07
N ARG A 72 21.28 -2.18 -4.23
CA ARG A 72 22.38 -1.49 -3.54
C ARG A 72 22.15 -1.50 -2.04
N SER A 73 23.24 -1.70 -1.33
CA SER A 73 23.27 -1.54 0.12
C SER A 73 23.15 -0.06 0.49
N TYR A 74 22.73 0.18 1.72
CA TYR A 74 22.63 1.53 2.27
C TYR A 74 23.97 2.27 2.28
N GLU A 75 25.06 1.55 2.56
CA GLU A 75 26.41 2.11 2.66
C GLU A 75 26.93 2.57 1.29
N GLU A 76 26.63 1.82 0.22
CA GLU A 76 27.00 2.18 -1.15
C GLU A 76 26.34 3.50 -1.60
N LEU A 77 25.17 3.86 -1.07
CA LEU A 77 24.51 5.11 -1.43
C LEU A 77 25.23 6.38 -0.90
N PHE A 78 26.17 6.23 0.03
CA PHE A 78 27.04 7.35 0.45
C PHE A 78 28.16 7.63 -0.55
N ASP A 79 28.46 6.69 -1.43
CA ASP A 79 29.42 6.90 -2.50
C ASP A 79 28.77 7.75 -3.60
N HIS A 80 29.25 8.98 -3.75
CA HIS A 80 28.76 9.91 -4.76
C HIS A 80 28.97 9.39 -6.19
N GLU A 81 29.88 8.43 -6.40
CA GLU A 81 30.06 7.77 -7.69
C GLU A 81 28.91 6.81 -8.00
N VAL A 82 28.26 6.20 -7.01
CA VAL A 82 27.19 5.20 -7.23
C VAL A 82 25.98 5.78 -7.94
N LEU A 83 25.66 7.06 -7.70
CA LEU A 83 24.56 7.75 -8.40
C LEU A 83 25.06 8.69 -9.51
N ALA A 84 26.36 8.62 -9.85
CA ALA A 84 26.92 9.46 -10.90
C ALA A 84 26.43 9.03 -12.29
N PRO A 85 26.20 9.96 -13.23
CA PRO A 85 25.60 9.64 -14.53
C PRO A 85 26.34 8.59 -15.35
N PHE A 86 27.67 8.46 -15.16
CA PHE A 86 28.47 7.46 -15.85
C PHE A 86 28.24 6.03 -15.34
N ASN A 87 27.72 5.86 -14.12
CA ASN A 87 27.44 4.57 -13.51
C ASN A 87 25.97 4.15 -13.62
N VAL A 88 25.05 5.11 -13.62
CA VAL A 88 23.60 4.84 -13.53
C VAL A 88 22.77 5.60 -14.56
N GLY A 89 23.42 6.07 -15.62
CA GLY A 89 22.78 6.75 -16.75
C GLY A 89 22.26 8.15 -16.42
N ASP A 90 21.48 8.70 -17.35
CA ASP A 90 21.04 10.10 -17.31
C ASP A 90 19.79 10.34 -16.46
N ASP A 91 19.05 9.30 -16.05
CA ASP A 91 17.85 9.42 -15.21
C ASP A 91 17.67 8.22 -14.25
N PRO A 92 18.59 8.02 -13.27
CA PRO A 92 18.49 6.93 -12.31
C PRO A 92 17.28 7.04 -11.38
N GLN A 93 16.58 5.92 -11.23
CA GLN A 93 15.42 5.75 -10.37
C GLN A 93 15.77 4.88 -9.17
N VAL A 94 15.59 5.40 -7.95
CA VAL A 94 15.68 4.62 -6.72
C VAL A 94 14.30 4.05 -6.41
N VAL A 95 14.12 2.73 -6.50
CA VAL A 95 12.87 2.03 -6.19
C VAL A 95 12.97 1.43 -4.79
N PHE A 96 11.94 1.67 -3.96
CA PHE A 96 11.98 1.24 -2.56
C PHE A 96 10.73 0.50 -2.07
N ASN A 97 9.62 0.52 -2.82
CA ASN A 97 8.44 -0.25 -2.44
C ASN A 97 7.56 -0.63 -3.64
N ILE A 98 6.85 -1.75 -3.51
CA ILE A 98 5.83 -2.22 -4.44
C ILE A 98 4.54 -2.39 -3.65
N LEU A 99 3.47 -1.75 -4.13
CA LEU A 99 2.16 -1.71 -3.48
C LEU A 99 1.10 -2.33 -4.39
N PRO A 100 0.69 -3.59 -4.12
CA PRO A 100 -0.40 -4.23 -4.83
C PRO A 100 -1.72 -3.46 -4.67
N ILE A 101 -2.43 -3.21 -5.77
CA ILE A 101 -3.76 -2.57 -5.78
C ILE A 101 -4.83 -3.67 -5.64
N ILE A 102 -5.47 -3.68 -4.49
CA ILE A 102 -6.50 -4.66 -4.17
C ILE A 102 -7.86 -4.14 -4.67
N LYS A 103 -8.39 -4.79 -5.70
CA LYS A 103 -9.77 -4.54 -6.14
C LYS A 103 -10.75 -5.22 -5.19
N ARG A 104 -11.81 -4.50 -4.83
CA ARG A 104 -12.82 -4.94 -3.85
C ARG A 104 -13.62 -6.15 -4.31
N ASP A 105 -13.67 -6.42 -5.61
CA ASP A 105 -14.43 -7.50 -6.26
C ASP A 105 -13.55 -8.62 -6.82
N ALA A 106 -12.23 -8.45 -6.84
CA ALA A 106 -11.33 -9.39 -7.49
C ALA A 106 -10.70 -10.36 -6.47
N SER A 107 -10.74 -11.65 -6.81
CA SER A 107 -9.96 -12.70 -6.14
C SER A 107 -8.46 -12.61 -6.42
N GLN A 108 -8.04 -11.74 -7.35
CA GLN A 108 -6.65 -11.60 -7.78
C GLN A 108 -6.25 -10.12 -7.90
N CYS A 109 -5.05 -9.82 -7.40
CA CYS A 109 -4.43 -8.51 -7.53
C CYS A 109 -3.67 -8.46 -8.85
N HIS A 110 -4.13 -7.62 -9.78
CA HIS A 110 -3.54 -7.48 -11.11
C HIS A 110 -2.97 -6.09 -11.35
N ALA A 111 -2.90 -5.18 -10.41
CA ALA A 111 -2.32 -3.87 -10.66
C ALA A 111 -1.51 -3.44 -9.45
N GLY A 112 -0.58 -2.51 -9.61
CA GLY A 112 0.30 -2.11 -8.53
C GLY A 112 0.89 -0.72 -8.72
N TYR A 113 1.35 -0.17 -7.61
CA TYR A 113 2.23 0.98 -7.61
C TYR A 113 3.66 0.54 -7.32
N ILE A 114 4.60 1.17 -8.02
CA ILE A 114 5.99 1.21 -7.62
C ILE A 114 6.24 2.59 -7.02
N LEU A 115 6.74 2.59 -5.78
CA LEU A 115 7.20 3.82 -5.14
C LEU A 115 8.70 3.96 -5.37
N GLY A 116 9.09 5.16 -5.80
CA GLY A 116 10.49 5.46 -5.99
C GLY A 116 10.81 6.94 -5.93
N TYR A 117 12.08 7.23 -6.16
CA TYR A 117 12.67 8.54 -6.17
C TYR A 117 13.49 8.72 -7.44
N ASN A 118 13.15 9.75 -8.20
CA ASN A 118 13.92 10.16 -9.37
C ASN A 118 15.08 11.04 -8.89
N HIS A 119 16.31 10.57 -9.07
CA HIS A 119 17.48 11.27 -8.54
C HIS A 119 17.78 12.56 -9.30
N VAL A 120 17.39 12.70 -10.57
CA VAL A 120 17.69 13.88 -11.38
C VAL A 120 16.67 14.98 -11.12
N LYS A 121 15.38 14.64 -11.17
CA LYS A 121 14.27 15.55 -10.89
C LYS A 121 14.13 15.87 -9.40
N LYS A 122 14.77 15.08 -8.54
CA LYS A 122 14.65 15.17 -7.07
C LYS A 122 13.19 15.01 -6.61
N THR A 123 12.44 14.16 -7.29
CA THR A 123 11.01 13.91 -7.04
C THR A 123 10.77 12.49 -6.56
N LEU A 124 9.89 12.36 -5.57
CA LEU A 124 9.24 11.10 -5.21
C LEU A 124 8.13 10.84 -6.22
N TYR A 125 7.91 9.56 -6.56
CA TYR A 125 6.84 9.18 -7.47
C TYR A 125 6.12 7.91 -7.00
N ALA A 126 4.87 7.80 -7.41
CA ALA A 126 4.10 6.56 -7.43
C ALA A 126 3.77 6.24 -8.88
N ARG A 127 4.41 5.19 -9.42
CA ARG A 127 4.23 4.73 -10.80
C ARG A 127 3.24 3.58 -10.82
N TYR A 128 2.10 3.78 -11.48
CA TYR A 128 1.07 2.77 -11.67
C TYR A 128 1.45 1.80 -12.77
N PHE A 129 1.13 0.53 -12.58
CA PHE A 129 1.19 -0.52 -13.60
C PHE A 129 -0.12 -1.31 -13.60
N ASP A 130 -0.58 -1.67 -14.80
CA ASP A 130 -1.76 -2.52 -15.03
C ASP A 130 -1.53 -4.00 -14.69
N TRP A 131 -0.34 -4.33 -14.19
CA TRP A 131 0.12 -5.61 -13.65
C TRP A 131 1.33 -5.37 -12.74
N ILE A 132 1.53 -6.19 -11.72
CA ILE A 132 2.64 -5.97 -10.76
C ILE A 132 3.90 -6.59 -11.36
N PRO A 133 4.91 -5.80 -11.76
CA PRO A 133 6.13 -6.37 -12.29
C PRO A 133 6.98 -6.97 -11.17
N HIS A 134 7.73 -8.02 -11.51
CA HIS A 134 8.90 -8.38 -10.72
C HIS A 134 9.93 -7.27 -10.87
N ILE A 135 10.59 -6.93 -9.76
CA ILE A 135 11.56 -5.82 -9.75
C ILE A 135 12.72 -6.05 -10.73
N GLU A 136 13.07 -7.31 -10.96
CA GLU A 136 14.11 -7.74 -11.90
C GLU A 136 13.71 -7.49 -13.36
N ASP A 137 12.41 -7.50 -13.66
CA ASP A 137 11.88 -7.32 -15.03
C ASP A 137 11.60 -5.86 -15.37
N LEU A 138 11.97 -4.91 -14.50
CA LEU A 138 11.62 -3.49 -14.69
C LEU A 138 12.12 -2.92 -16.01
N GLU A 139 13.25 -3.39 -16.52
CA GLU A 139 13.79 -2.94 -17.81
C GLU A 139 12.82 -3.11 -18.97
N PHE A 140 12.06 -4.22 -18.99
CA PHE A 140 11.22 -4.58 -20.12
C PHE A 140 9.87 -3.86 -20.08
N VAL A 141 9.49 -3.37 -18.91
CA VAL A 141 8.09 -3.03 -18.61
C VAL A 141 7.94 -1.63 -18.04
N TRP A 142 9.06 -0.94 -17.82
CA TRP A 142 9.09 0.43 -17.32
C TRP A 142 8.14 1.33 -18.09
N GLU A 143 8.14 1.25 -19.43
CA GLU A 143 7.32 2.06 -20.34
C GLU A 143 5.82 1.73 -20.27
N ASP A 144 5.43 0.56 -19.76
CA ASP A 144 4.02 0.20 -19.57
C ASP A 144 3.39 0.97 -18.38
N GLY A 145 4.23 1.47 -17.47
CA GLY A 145 3.79 2.21 -16.30
C GLY A 145 3.61 3.70 -16.55
N CYS A 146 2.94 4.39 -15.62
CA CYS A 146 2.88 5.85 -15.62
C CYS A 146 2.91 6.44 -14.20
N ASN A 147 3.60 7.57 -14.03
CA ASN A 147 3.61 8.27 -12.75
C ASN A 147 2.24 8.92 -12.53
N ILE A 148 1.47 8.41 -11.55
CA ILE A 148 0.19 8.99 -11.14
C ILE A 148 0.44 10.17 -10.19
N TYR A 149 1.38 9.97 -9.27
CA TYR A 149 1.82 10.99 -8.33
C TYR A 149 3.31 11.24 -8.54
N GLU A 150 3.68 12.52 -8.58
CA GLU A 150 5.07 12.97 -8.62
C GLU A 150 5.17 14.26 -7.79
N VAL A 151 6.08 14.29 -6.82
CA VAL A 151 6.19 15.39 -5.86
C VAL A 151 7.64 15.55 -5.38
N SER A 152 8.14 16.77 -5.26
CA SER A 152 9.45 16.99 -4.64
C SER A 152 9.36 16.74 -3.13
N ILE A 153 10.48 16.42 -2.47
CA ILE A 153 10.49 16.20 -1.02
C ILE A 153 9.98 17.44 -0.27
N HIS A 154 10.44 18.63 -0.64
CA HIS A 154 9.94 19.88 -0.06
C HIS A 154 8.46 20.11 -0.37
N GLY A 155 8.01 19.84 -1.60
CA GLY A 155 6.60 19.98 -1.97
C GLY A 155 5.70 19.03 -1.19
N LEU A 156 6.17 17.82 -0.89
CA LEU A 156 5.45 16.88 -0.03
C LEU A 156 5.35 17.42 1.40
N LEU A 157 6.45 17.92 1.97
CA LEU A 157 6.44 18.46 3.34
C LEU A 157 5.57 19.71 3.46
N ASP A 158 5.58 20.60 2.46
CA ASP A 158 4.71 21.77 2.42
C ASP A 158 3.24 21.36 2.36
N LEU A 159 2.91 20.39 1.51
CA LEU A 159 1.57 19.81 1.40
C LEU A 159 1.10 19.19 2.72
N LEU A 160 1.97 18.45 3.40
CA LEU A 160 1.66 17.83 4.70
C LEU A 160 1.52 18.88 5.81
N ASN A 161 2.33 19.94 5.78
CA ASN A 161 2.20 21.07 6.68
C ASN A 161 0.84 21.77 6.49
N GLU A 162 0.44 22.01 5.24
CA GLU A 162 -0.88 22.56 4.93
C GLU A 162 -2.01 21.65 5.43
N CYS A 163 -1.87 20.34 5.24
CA CYS A 163 -2.89 19.37 5.66
C CYS A 163 -3.00 19.26 7.19
N PHE A 164 -1.88 19.03 7.87
CA PHE A 164 -1.84 18.63 9.27
C PHE A 164 -1.68 19.80 10.25
N VAL A 165 -0.96 20.85 9.87
CA VAL A 165 -0.65 21.98 10.76
C VAL A 165 -1.56 23.18 10.48
N GLN A 166 -1.83 23.46 9.21
CA GLN A 166 -2.72 24.57 8.82
C GLN A 166 -4.19 24.14 8.69
N GLU A 167 -4.49 22.86 8.91
CA GLU A 167 -5.83 22.28 8.86
C GLU A 167 -6.58 22.55 7.54
N LYS A 168 -5.85 22.64 6.42
CA LYS A 168 -6.42 22.89 5.07
C LYS A 168 -6.86 21.62 4.34
N PHE A 169 -6.78 20.47 5.01
CA PHE A 169 -7.14 19.19 4.43
C PHE A 169 -8.66 19.02 4.34
N PHE A 170 -9.17 18.79 3.12
CA PHE A 170 -10.57 18.45 2.92
C PHE A 170 -10.77 16.94 2.99
N PRO A 171 -11.68 16.47 3.85
CA PRO A 171 -12.01 15.08 3.87
C PRO A 171 -12.50 14.51 2.54
N GLY A 172 -11.98 13.34 2.18
CA GLY A 172 -12.38 12.64 0.96
C GLY A 172 -11.58 13.04 -0.27
N GLN A 173 -10.71 14.05 -0.13
CA GLN A 173 -9.66 14.31 -1.09
C GLN A 173 -8.39 13.59 -0.63
N GLY A 174 -7.73 12.91 -1.55
CA GLY A 174 -6.42 12.34 -1.27
C GLY A 174 -5.37 13.45 -1.13
N ILE A 175 -4.41 13.27 -0.20
CA ILE A 175 -3.35 14.25 0.07
C ILE A 175 -2.55 14.55 -1.21
N LEU A 176 -2.06 13.51 -1.89
CA LEU A 176 -1.23 13.64 -3.09
C LEU A 176 -2.04 14.21 -4.27
N SER A 177 -3.33 13.92 -4.33
CA SER A 177 -4.27 14.50 -5.30
C SER A 177 -4.45 16.02 -5.16
N MET A 178 -4.08 16.62 -4.03
CA MET A 178 -4.10 18.08 -3.83
C MET A 178 -2.86 18.79 -4.38
N SER A 179 -1.78 18.06 -4.72
CA SER A 179 -0.54 18.65 -5.22
C SER A 179 -0.76 19.43 -6.53
N PRO A 180 -0.24 20.66 -6.67
CA PRO A 180 -0.42 21.48 -7.88
C PRO A 180 0.40 20.98 -9.09
N ASN A 181 1.48 20.22 -8.87
CA ASN A 181 2.36 19.70 -9.93
C ASN A 181 1.90 18.32 -10.43
N ARG A 182 0.71 18.26 -11.02
CA ARG A 182 0.15 17.01 -11.55
C ARG A 182 0.78 16.66 -12.91
N GLY A 183 1.30 15.43 -13.01
CA GLY A 183 1.68 14.83 -14.29
C GLY A 183 0.47 14.75 -15.22
N SER A 184 0.57 15.34 -16.40
CA SER A 184 -0.55 15.56 -17.34
C SER A 184 -0.97 14.32 -18.15
N SER A 185 -0.88 13.11 -17.59
CA SER A 185 -1.01 11.86 -18.37
C SER A 185 -2.12 10.92 -17.87
N ARG A 186 -3.35 11.43 -17.78
CA ARG A 186 -4.61 10.80 -18.24
C ARG A 186 -5.82 11.52 -17.62
N LYS A 187 -6.62 12.16 -18.46
CA LYS A 187 -7.84 12.90 -18.09
C LYS A 187 -9.05 12.00 -17.70
N SER A 188 -8.88 10.70 -17.46
CA SER A 188 -10.00 9.80 -17.16
C SER A 188 -9.78 8.80 -16.03
N GLN A 189 -8.72 8.93 -15.24
CA GLN A 189 -8.53 8.02 -14.10
C GLN A 189 -9.37 8.52 -12.92
N LYS A 190 -10.22 7.63 -12.38
CA LYS A 190 -10.76 7.81 -11.03
C LYS A 190 -9.56 7.92 -10.11
N PHE A 191 -9.52 8.97 -9.29
CA PHE A 191 -8.52 9.13 -8.24
C PHE A 191 -8.51 7.89 -7.35
N ASP A 192 -7.33 7.55 -6.82
CA ASP A 192 -7.25 6.49 -5.82
C ASP A 192 -8.08 6.84 -4.58
N ASP A 193 -8.38 5.79 -3.82
CA ASP A 193 -8.94 5.94 -2.49
C ASP A 193 -7.99 6.79 -1.62
N PRO A 194 -8.48 7.82 -0.91
CA PRO A 194 -7.66 8.64 -0.01
C PRO A 194 -6.84 7.83 1.01
N GLY A 195 -7.31 6.64 1.39
CA GLY A 195 -6.54 5.73 2.25
C GLY A 195 -5.29 5.17 1.59
N MET A 196 -5.30 4.92 0.28
CA MET A 196 -4.12 4.49 -0.46
C MET A 196 -3.10 5.63 -0.58
N GLU A 197 -3.56 6.86 -0.83
CA GLU A 197 -2.66 8.03 -0.86
C GLU A 197 -2.00 8.27 0.51
N LEU A 198 -2.72 8.03 1.62
CA LEU A 198 -2.14 8.05 2.97
C LEU A 198 -1.07 6.97 3.16
N VAL A 199 -1.27 5.76 2.62
CA VAL A 199 -0.27 4.69 2.63
C VAL A 199 0.99 5.12 1.88
N MET A 200 0.83 5.63 0.65
CA MET A 200 1.96 6.13 -0.14
C MET A 200 2.70 7.25 0.58
N THR A 201 1.95 8.20 1.15
CA THR A 201 2.50 9.34 1.90
C THR A 201 3.30 8.89 3.12
N ALA A 202 2.77 7.96 3.93
CA ALA A 202 3.48 7.41 5.07
C ALA A 202 4.80 6.74 4.64
N LEU A 203 4.77 5.97 3.55
CA LEU A 203 5.95 5.31 3.01
C LEU A 203 6.97 6.29 2.40
N PHE A 204 6.51 7.38 1.78
CA PHE A 204 7.39 8.46 1.33
C PHE A 204 8.11 9.13 2.50
N CYS A 205 7.39 9.50 3.57
CA CYS A 205 7.99 10.07 4.77
C CYS A 205 8.99 9.12 5.43
N GLN A 206 8.64 7.83 5.53
CA GLN A 206 9.55 6.80 6.05
C GLN A 206 10.82 6.71 5.20
N TRP A 207 10.68 6.69 3.87
CA TRP A 207 11.83 6.63 2.96
C TRP A 207 12.69 7.89 3.05
N ILE A 208 12.10 9.10 3.12
CA ILE A 208 12.85 10.35 3.33
C ILE A 208 13.72 10.23 4.58
N ARG A 209 13.14 9.76 5.70
CA ARG A 209 13.88 9.58 6.95
C ARG A 209 15.00 8.55 6.80
N ASP A 210 14.72 7.43 6.14
CA ASP A 210 15.65 6.31 6.01
C ASP A 210 16.82 6.66 5.05
N ALA A 211 16.57 7.40 3.97
CA ALA A 211 17.51 7.70 2.88
C ALA A 211 18.12 9.12 2.93
N ALA A 212 17.73 9.99 3.86
CA ALA A 212 18.22 11.36 3.92
C ALA A 212 19.75 11.46 3.99
N ASP A 213 20.37 10.66 4.88
CA ASP A 213 21.82 10.75 5.15
C ASP A 213 22.68 10.50 3.90
N PRO A 214 22.49 9.39 3.14
CA PRO A 214 23.26 9.16 1.92
C PRO A 214 22.91 10.14 0.78
N LEU A 215 21.66 10.57 0.66
CA LEU A 215 21.22 11.36 -0.50
C LEU A 215 21.52 12.87 -0.40
N PHE A 216 21.55 13.44 0.80
CA PHE A 216 21.81 14.86 1.01
C PHE A 216 23.19 15.14 1.63
N GLY A 217 23.84 14.11 2.19
CA GLY A 217 25.17 14.19 2.77
C GLY A 217 25.25 15.04 4.05
N PRO A 218 26.40 14.99 4.74
CA PRO A 218 26.61 15.69 6.01
C PRO A 218 26.62 17.22 5.90
N ALA A 219 26.75 17.76 4.68
CA ALA A 219 26.76 19.20 4.43
C ALA A 219 25.35 19.84 4.43
N TYR A 220 24.29 19.04 4.39
CA TYR A 220 22.94 19.56 4.51
C TYR A 220 22.63 19.90 5.98
N LEU A 221 22.91 21.15 6.36
CA LEU A 221 22.79 21.68 7.74
C LEU A 221 21.41 21.47 8.39
N ARG A 222 20.38 21.11 7.61
CA ARG A 222 18.99 20.93 8.05
C ARG A 222 18.51 19.48 7.93
N ILE A 223 19.43 18.52 7.81
CA ILE A 223 19.07 17.10 7.64
C ILE A 223 18.33 16.55 8.87
N GLY A 224 18.69 17.02 10.07
CA GLY A 224 17.97 16.72 11.30
C GLY A 224 16.52 17.19 11.22
N ASP A 225 16.29 18.46 10.91
CA ASP A 225 14.96 19.06 10.78
C ASP A 225 14.12 18.32 9.72
N LEU A 226 14.73 17.95 8.59
CA LEU A 226 14.07 17.19 7.52
C LEU A 226 13.58 15.83 8.03
N LYS A 227 14.45 15.09 8.73
CA LYS A 227 14.12 13.76 9.28
C LYS A 227 13.07 13.85 10.37
N GLU A 228 13.12 14.88 11.20
CA GLU A 228 12.14 15.13 12.26
C GLU A 228 10.76 15.48 11.67
N GLN A 229 10.70 16.36 10.68
CA GLN A 229 9.45 16.68 9.98
C GLN A 229 8.86 15.46 9.28
N ALA A 230 9.69 14.69 8.57
CA ALA A 230 9.25 13.46 7.93
C ALA A 230 8.71 12.45 8.96
N ALA A 231 9.39 12.26 10.09
CA ALA A 231 8.94 11.38 11.16
C ALA A 231 7.61 11.84 11.78
N PHE A 232 7.44 13.15 11.97
CA PHE A 232 6.19 13.71 12.48
C PHE A 232 5.03 13.41 11.52
N TYR A 233 5.15 13.71 10.23
CA TYR A 233 4.07 13.50 9.27
C TYR A 233 3.82 12.01 8.96
N GLU A 234 4.87 11.18 8.97
CA GLU A 234 4.72 9.72 8.93
C GLU A 234 3.77 9.26 10.04
N GLN A 235 4.03 9.71 11.27
CA GLN A 235 3.22 9.36 12.43
C GLN A 235 1.78 9.88 12.30
N GLN A 236 1.56 11.09 11.78
CA GLN A 236 0.21 11.61 11.55
C GLN A 236 -0.57 10.74 10.54
N CYS A 237 0.06 10.37 9.42
CA CYS A 237 -0.57 9.48 8.42
C CYS A 237 -0.94 8.13 9.04
N ARG A 238 -0.03 7.53 9.81
CA ARG A 238 -0.25 6.25 10.51
C ARG A 238 -1.38 6.35 11.52
N LEU A 239 -1.45 7.44 12.30
CA LEU A 239 -2.52 7.68 13.27
C LEU A 239 -3.89 7.81 12.59
N MET A 240 -3.97 8.49 11.44
CA MET A 240 -5.21 8.56 10.68
C MET A 240 -5.69 7.17 10.24
N LEU A 241 -4.79 6.37 9.67
CA LEU A 241 -5.11 5.00 9.25
C LEU A 241 -5.54 4.14 10.45
N GLN A 242 -4.83 4.23 11.57
CA GLN A 242 -5.15 3.50 12.80
C GLN A 242 -6.54 3.85 13.34
N ARG A 243 -6.88 5.14 13.43
CA ARG A 243 -8.20 5.60 13.90
C ARG A 243 -9.29 5.06 12.97
N ALA A 244 -9.09 5.17 11.66
CA ALA A 244 -10.04 4.69 10.65
C ALA A 244 -10.30 3.19 10.79
N SER A 245 -9.25 2.41 10.99
CA SER A 245 -9.33 0.98 11.25
C SER A 245 -10.06 0.69 12.57
N ALA A 246 -9.66 1.32 13.67
CA ALA A 246 -10.26 1.11 14.99
C ALA A 246 -11.78 1.29 14.97
N ARG A 247 -12.26 2.38 14.35
CA ARG A 247 -13.69 2.65 14.20
C ARG A 247 -14.39 1.65 13.28
N ALA A 248 -13.81 1.32 12.13
CA ALA A 248 -14.38 0.32 11.23
C ALA A 248 -14.60 -1.02 11.95
N TRP A 249 -13.59 -1.48 12.68
CA TRP A 249 -13.65 -2.75 13.41
C TRP A 249 -14.52 -2.72 14.66
N PHE A 250 -14.66 -1.56 15.32
CA PHE A 250 -15.60 -1.38 16.42
C PHE A 250 -17.04 -1.69 15.98
N TYR A 251 -17.49 -1.17 14.83
CA TYR A 251 -18.82 -1.45 14.29
C TYR A 251 -18.97 -2.91 13.83
N ILE A 252 -17.92 -3.51 13.27
CA ILE A 252 -17.97 -4.88 12.73
C ILE A 252 -18.09 -5.95 13.85
N ARG A 253 -17.54 -5.67 15.05
CA ARG A 253 -17.44 -6.63 16.15
C ARG A 253 -18.79 -7.20 16.59
N ASP A 254 -19.81 -6.36 16.66
CA ASP A 254 -21.10 -6.72 17.25
C ASP A 254 -22.09 -7.27 16.22
N GLY A 255 -21.65 -7.45 14.96
CA GLY A 255 -22.50 -7.94 13.86
C GLY A 255 -23.63 -6.99 13.46
N TYR A 256 -23.74 -5.85 14.15
CA TYR A 256 -24.75 -4.83 13.95
C TYR A 256 -24.15 -3.67 13.19
N VAL A 257 -24.79 -3.35 12.07
CA VAL A 257 -24.48 -2.15 11.31
C VAL A 257 -25.75 -1.31 11.34
N PRO A 258 -25.73 -0.11 11.95
CA PRO A 258 -26.81 0.83 11.77
C PRO A 258 -27.10 1.04 10.27
N GLU A 259 -28.36 1.04 9.84
CA GLU A 259 -28.72 1.23 8.42
C GLU A 259 -28.15 2.53 7.83
N ASP A 260 -27.95 3.54 8.68
CA ASP A 260 -27.26 4.79 8.32
C ASP A 260 -25.77 4.57 8.08
N LEU A 261 -25.11 3.69 8.84
CA LEU A 261 -23.74 3.28 8.57
C LEU A 261 -23.68 2.36 7.34
N ALA A 262 -24.67 1.48 7.10
CA ALA A 262 -24.73 0.66 5.88
C ALA A 262 -24.91 1.50 4.60
N ARG A 263 -25.85 2.45 4.61
CA ARG A 263 -26.00 3.47 3.54
C ARG A 263 -24.79 4.35 3.43
N ASN A 264 -24.29 4.84 4.57
CA ASN A 264 -23.02 5.51 4.62
C ASN A 264 -21.88 4.54 4.37
N LEU A 265 -21.98 3.25 4.05
CA LEU A 265 -20.81 2.41 3.69
C LEU A 265 -20.92 1.98 2.22
N GLU A 266 -22.14 1.86 1.70
CA GLU A 266 -22.41 1.96 0.26
C GLU A 266 -22.02 3.35 -0.29
N LEU A 267 -22.25 4.42 0.48
CA LEU A 267 -21.75 5.78 0.21
C LEU A 267 -20.32 5.99 0.75
N ASN A 268 -19.95 5.48 1.93
CA ASN A 268 -18.55 5.44 2.44
C ASN A 268 -17.82 4.18 1.96
N ALA A 269 -17.84 4.03 0.64
CA ALA A 269 -16.62 3.70 -0.09
C ALA A 269 -15.46 4.70 0.17
N TRP A 270 -15.69 5.71 1.03
CA TRP A 270 -14.94 6.90 1.35
C TRP A 270 -14.97 7.13 2.89
N THR A 271 -13.84 7.02 3.59
CA THR A 271 -13.40 8.20 4.36
C THR A 271 -14.13 8.55 5.69
N ASN A 272 -14.86 7.69 6.42
CA ASN A 272 -15.59 8.20 7.62
C ASN A 272 -14.68 8.84 8.72
N ASP A 273 -13.41 8.42 8.81
CA ASP A 273 -12.41 9.03 9.70
C ASP A 273 -11.62 10.18 9.09
N LEU A 274 -11.36 10.11 7.79
CA LEU A 274 -10.86 11.25 7.04
C LEU A 274 -11.89 12.41 7.07
N TYR A 275 -13.21 12.13 7.16
CA TYR A 275 -14.36 13.07 7.33
C TYR A 275 -14.40 13.78 8.66
N THR A 276 -13.75 13.22 9.67
CA THR A 276 -13.79 13.75 11.03
C THR A 276 -12.39 14.13 11.50
N TYR A 277 -11.43 14.42 10.62
CA TYR A 277 -10.05 14.77 11.01
C TYR A 277 -10.02 15.94 12.01
N CYS A 278 -10.72 17.04 11.73
CA CYS A 278 -10.90 18.16 12.69
C CYS A 278 -11.55 17.66 13.99
N ASP A 279 -12.64 16.92 13.92
CA ASP A 279 -13.29 16.35 15.11
C ASP A 279 -12.40 15.32 15.85
N SER A 280 -11.41 14.69 15.20
CA SER A 280 -10.50 13.68 15.78
C SER A 280 -9.21 14.28 16.36
N MET A 281 -8.84 15.49 15.91
CA MET A 281 -7.80 16.32 16.52
C MET A 281 -8.29 16.90 17.85
N TYR A 282 -9.57 17.29 17.91
CA TYR A 282 -10.18 17.91 19.07
C TYR A 282 -11.02 16.97 19.96
N ALA A 283 -11.38 15.78 19.48
CA ALA A 283 -11.99 14.79 20.35
C ALA A 283 -10.93 14.25 21.31
N GLU A 284 -11.07 14.60 22.58
CA GLU A 284 -10.46 13.89 23.72
C GLU A 284 -10.90 12.40 23.79
N SER A 285 -11.65 11.89 22.82
CA SER A 285 -12.26 10.58 22.88
C SER A 285 -11.21 9.51 22.66
N ARG A 286 -10.72 8.95 23.77
CA ARG A 286 -10.54 7.51 23.94
C ARG A 286 -11.51 6.77 23.01
N ILE A 287 -11.02 6.33 21.85
CA ILE A 287 -11.63 5.16 21.24
C ILE A 287 -11.21 4.04 22.21
N ASP A 288 -12.13 3.57 23.05
CA ASP A 288 -11.88 2.49 24.03
C ASP A 288 -11.44 1.17 23.35
N TRP A 289 -11.44 1.15 22.01
CA TRP A 289 -11.03 0.03 21.18
C TRP A 289 -9.81 0.41 20.31
N PRO A 290 -8.62 -0.18 20.52
CA PRO A 290 -7.47 0.07 19.67
C PRO A 290 -7.66 -0.51 18.27
N ALA A 291 -6.95 0.04 17.28
CA ALA A 291 -6.88 -0.55 15.94
C ALA A 291 -6.38 -2.01 16.05
N PRO A 292 -7.00 -2.97 15.35
CA PRO A 292 -6.60 -4.36 15.46
C PRO A 292 -5.21 -4.60 14.87
N SER A 293 -4.45 -5.50 15.50
CA SER A 293 -3.26 -6.07 14.86
C SER A 293 -3.64 -6.99 13.71
N LEU A 294 -2.70 -7.31 12.81
CA LEU A 294 -2.89 -8.33 11.75
C LEU A 294 -3.44 -9.66 12.33
N ARG A 295 -2.93 -10.06 13.51
CA ARG A 295 -3.37 -11.27 14.21
C ARG A 295 -4.82 -11.13 14.70
N THR A 296 -5.14 -10.03 15.37
CA THR A 296 -6.49 -9.77 15.90
C THR A 296 -7.51 -9.73 14.77
N ALA A 297 -7.18 -9.06 13.65
CA ALA A 297 -8.03 -9.01 12.47
C ALA A 297 -8.25 -10.41 11.87
N HIS A 298 -7.20 -11.24 11.80
CA HIS A 298 -7.31 -12.63 11.35
C HIS A 298 -8.21 -13.46 12.28
N GLU A 299 -8.04 -13.37 13.60
CA GLU A 299 -8.86 -14.08 14.59
C GLU A 299 -10.34 -13.70 14.48
N ILE A 300 -10.65 -12.40 14.33
CA ILE A 300 -12.02 -11.93 14.13
C ILE A 300 -12.61 -12.46 12.80
N ARG A 301 -11.81 -12.46 11.72
CA ARG A 301 -12.24 -13.01 10.42
C ARG A 301 -12.55 -14.50 10.52
N GLN A 302 -11.67 -15.28 11.15
CA GLN A 302 -11.88 -16.72 11.34
C GLN A 302 -13.11 -17.01 12.20
N ARG A 303 -13.34 -16.23 13.27
CA ARG A 303 -14.56 -16.35 14.07
C ARG A 303 -15.81 -16.11 13.25
N TYR A 304 -15.82 -15.06 12.42
CA TYR A 304 -16.94 -14.77 11.53
C TYR A 304 -17.20 -15.90 10.53
N ILE A 305 -16.17 -16.39 9.85
CA ILE A 305 -16.28 -17.50 8.89
C ILE A 305 -16.88 -18.74 9.56
N ARG A 306 -16.41 -19.07 10.77
CA ARG A 306 -16.95 -20.19 11.56
C ARG A 306 -18.42 -19.99 11.92
N THR A 307 -18.80 -18.80 12.39
CA THR A 307 -20.20 -18.48 12.71
C THR A 307 -21.08 -18.58 11.46
N GLN A 308 -20.66 -17.99 10.34
CA GLN A 308 -21.42 -18.01 9.09
C GLN A 308 -21.58 -19.44 8.56
N ARG A 309 -20.51 -20.26 8.58
CA ARG A 309 -20.57 -21.68 8.22
C ARG A 309 -21.51 -22.45 9.13
N ALA A 310 -21.55 -22.16 10.42
CA ALA A 310 -22.49 -22.77 11.36
C ALA A 310 -23.94 -22.36 11.06
N GLU A 311 -24.20 -21.08 10.77
CA GLU A 311 -25.54 -20.55 10.45
C GLU A 311 -26.07 -20.96 9.07
N THR A 312 -25.16 -21.23 8.12
CA THR A 312 -25.48 -21.73 6.77
C THR A 312 -25.36 -23.25 6.64
N SER A 313 -24.99 -23.93 7.72
CA SER A 313 -24.87 -25.39 7.77
C SER A 313 -26.20 -26.08 7.46
N ALA A 314 -26.12 -27.31 6.93
CA ALA A 314 -27.30 -28.08 6.60
C ALA A 314 -28.25 -28.24 7.80
N ASP A 315 -27.72 -28.39 9.00
CA ASP A 315 -28.47 -28.55 10.25
C ASP A 315 -29.22 -27.26 10.63
N ALA A 316 -28.58 -26.09 10.51
CA ALA A 316 -29.23 -24.80 10.75
C ALA A 316 -30.33 -24.49 9.71
N ARG A 317 -30.14 -24.92 8.45
CA ARG A 317 -31.18 -24.84 7.42
C ARG A 317 -32.32 -25.81 7.70
N PHE A 318 -32.02 -27.01 8.18
CA PHE A 318 -33.02 -28.03 8.55
C PHE A 318 -33.89 -27.52 9.71
N GLN A 319 -33.29 -26.95 10.75
CA GLN A 319 -34.00 -26.38 11.90
C GLN A 319 -34.87 -25.15 11.57
N ARG A 320 -34.64 -24.47 10.43
CA ARG A 320 -35.49 -23.36 9.97
C ARG A 320 -36.69 -23.81 9.12
N LEU A 321 -36.69 -25.07 8.67
CA LEU A 321 -37.75 -25.65 7.83
C LEU A 321 -38.80 -26.40 8.65
N PHE A 322 -38.59 -26.57 9.96
CA PHE A 322 -39.50 -27.22 10.91
C PHE A 322 -39.69 -26.32 12.14
#